data_AF-A0A9P8PIY1-F1
#
_entry.id   AF-A0A9P8PIY1-F1
#
_cell.length_a   1.000
_cell.length_b   1.000
_cell.length_c   1.000
_cell.angle_alpha   90.00
_cell.angle_beta   90.00
_cell.angle_gamma   90.00
#
_symmetry.space_group_name_H-M   'P 1'
#
loop_
_entity.id
_entity.type
_entity.pdbx_description
1 polymer ?
#
loop_
_entity_poly.entity_id
_entity_poly.type
_entity_poly.pdbx_seq_one_letter_code
_entity_poly.pdbx_strand_id
1 'polypeptide(L)'
;MSLGFGTVGFPIIFVYFTGNLHLFTLCVWITLRLFQAVDSHSGYEFPWSLNNFLPFWSGAEHHDLHHHYFIGNYASSFRWWDYFLDTEAGPEAKIQREERMRLKNELKQTAKTKKIN
;
A
#
# COMPACT_ATOMS: atom_id res chain seq x y z
N MET A 1 9.49 -6.58 -3.90
CA MET A 1 9.85 -7.77 -3.10
C MET A 1 8.70 -8.33 -2.24
N SER A 2 7.62 -7.58 -1.96
CA SER A 2 6.45 -8.05 -1.18
C SER A 2 5.46 -8.93 -1.95
N LEU A 3 5.38 -8.80 -3.28
CA LEU A 3 4.38 -9.50 -4.11
C LEU A 3 4.55 -11.02 -4.09
N GLY A 4 5.79 -11.51 -4.21
CA GLY A 4 6.11 -12.94 -4.24
C GLY A 4 5.80 -13.65 -2.92
N PHE A 5 6.07 -12.99 -1.78
CA PHE A 5 5.69 -13.53 -0.47
C PHE A 5 4.18 -13.65 -0.32
N GLY A 6 3.40 -12.64 -0.76
CA GLY A 6 1.94 -12.73 -0.72
C GLY A 6 1.39 -13.84 -1.63
N THR A 7 1.99 -14.07 -2.79
CA THR A 7 1.51 -15.07 -3.75
C THR A 7 1.82 -16.50 -3.31
N VAL A 8 3.04 -16.77 -2.81
CA VAL A 8 3.48 -18.14 -2.50
C VAL A 8 3.57 -18.41 -1.00
N GLY A 9 3.97 -17.42 -0.20
CA GLY A 9 4.12 -17.55 1.24
C GLY A 9 2.81 -17.76 1.98
N PHE A 10 1.74 -17.05 1.59
CA PHE A 10 0.43 -17.22 2.24
C PHE A 10 -0.15 -18.64 2.06
N PRO A 11 -0.18 -19.24 0.85
CA PRO A 11 -0.55 -20.64 0.69
C PRO A 11 0.33 -21.62 1.49
N ILE A 12 1.65 -21.39 1.54
CA ILE A 12 2.57 -22.25 2.32
C ILE A 12 2.21 -22.21 3.81
N ILE A 13 1.99 -21.01 4.37
CA ILE A 13 1.60 -20.83 5.77
C ILE A 13 0.24 -21.50 6.03
N PHE A 14 -0.73 -21.31 5.13
CA PHE A 14 -2.05 -21.93 5.26
C PHE A 14 -1.96 -23.46 5.30
N VAL A 15 -1.19 -24.07 4.40
CA VAL A 15 -0.98 -25.53 4.37
C VAL A 15 -0.22 -26.00 5.61
N TYR A 16 0.77 -25.24 6.08
CA TYR A 16 1.51 -25.57 7.30
C TYR A 16 0.59 -25.72 8.52
N PHE A 17 -0.41 -24.84 8.67
CA PHE A 17 -1.36 -24.92 9.79
C PHE A 17 -2.51 -25.91 9.57
N THR A 18 -2.99 -26.08 8.34
CA THR A 18 -4.20 -26.88 8.07
C THR A 18 -3.90 -28.30 7.62
N GLY A 19 -2.69 -28.58 7.13
CA GLY A 19 -2.32 -29.84 6.49
C GLY A 19 -3.04 -30.12 5.17
N ASN A 20 -3.86 -29.20 4.67
CA ASN A 20 -4.73 -29.42 3.52
C ASN A 20 -4.35 -28.48 2.37
N LEU A 21 -4.09 -29.06 1.20
CA LEU A 21 -3.84 -28.32 -0.03
C LEU A 21 -4.88 -28.71 -1.09
N HIS A 22 -5.74 -27.77 -1.45
CA HIS A 22 -6.63 -27.92 -2.60
C HIS A 22 -6.05 -27.16 -3.80
N LEU A 23 -5.64 -27.92 -4.82
CA LEU A 23 -5.05 -27.35 -6.04
C LEU A 23 -5.96 -26.33 -6.71
N PHE A 24 -7.27 -26.58 -6.74
CA PHE A 24 -8.25 -25.65 -7.28
C PHE A 24 -8.18 -24.29 -6.59
N THR A 25 -8.19 -24.27 -5.25
CA THR A 25 -8.10 -23.04 -4.45
C THR A 25 -6.77 -22.31 -4.67
N LEU A 26 -5.66 -23.06 -4.79
CA LEU A 26 -4.35 -22.47 -5.10
C LEU A 26 -4.34 -21.81 -6.49
N CYS A 27 -4.89 -22.48 -7.50
CA CYS A 27 -4.99 -21.92 -8.85
C CYS A 27 -5.82 -20.63 -8.85
N VAL A 28 -7.00 -20.64 -8.20
CA VAL A 28 -7.83 -19.44 -8.06
C VAL A 28 -7.06 -18.32 -7.37
N TRP A 29 -6.36 -18.61 -6.28
CA TRP A 29 -5.53 -17.63 -5.57
C TRP A 29 -4.46 -17.02 -6.47
N ILE A 30 -3.67 -17.85 -7.17
CA ILE A 30 -2.60 -17.40 -8.07
C ILE A 30 -3.19 -16.55 -9.20
N THR A 31 -4.29 -16.99 -9.81
CA THR A 31 -4.98 -16.23 -10.87
C THR A 31 -5.40 -14.84 -10.37
N LEU A 32 -6.02 -14.73 -9.19
CA LEU A 32 -6.39 -13.45 -8.60
C LEU A 32 -5.17 -12.56 -8.34
N ARG A 33 -4.08 -13.13 -7.83
CA ARG A 33 -2.82 -12.40 -7.61
C ARG A 33 -2.19 -11.91 -8.90
N LEU A 34 -2.29 -12.68 -9.98
CA LEU A 34 -1.82 -12.27 -11.31
C LEU A 34 -2.68 -11.14 -11.89
N PHE A 35 -4.01 -11.22 -11.76
CA PHE A 35 -4.88 -10.12 -12.18
C PHE A 35 -4.53 -8.81 -11.47
N GLN A 36 -4.32 -8.86 -10.15
CA GLN A 36 -3.87 -7.69 -9.41
C GLN A 36 -2.50 -7.20 -9.87
N ALA A 37 -1.55 -8.10 -10.16
CA ALA A 37 -0.23 -7.71 -10.65
C ALA A 37 -0.34 -6.97 -12.00
N VAL A 38 -1.17 -7.48 -12.92
CA VAL A 38 -1.45 -6.82 -14.20
C VAL A 38 -2.12 -5.47 -13.98
N ASP A 39 -3.13 -5.41 -13.11
CA ASP A 39 -3.83 -4.16 -12.78
C ASP A 39 -2.85 -3.07 -12.30
N SER A 40 -1.92 -3.40 -11.42
CA SER A 40 -0.95 -2.43 -10.89
C SER A 40 0.27 -2.15 -11.78
N HIS A 41 0.59 -2.98 -12.79
CA HIS A 41 1.83 -2.85 -13.57
C HIS A 41 1.62 -2.72 -15.09
N SER A 42 0.37 -2.77 -15.56
CA SER A 42 0.08 -2.61 -16.98
C SER A 42 0.32 -1.18 -17.48
N GLY A 43 0.34 -0.20 -16.57
CA GLY A 43 0.37 1.23 -16.89
C GLY A 43 -0.98 1.77 -17.39
N TYR A 44 -2.06 0.98 -17.29
CA TYR A 44 -3.40 1.35 -17.72
C TYR A 44 -4.38 1.31 -16.55
N GLU A 45 -5.23 2.32 -16.47
CA GLU A 45 -6.39 2.37 -15.58
C GLU A 45 -7.61 1.83 -16.33
N PHE A 46 -7.95 0.57 -16.11
CA PHE A 46 -9.09 -0.05 -16.78
C PHE A 46 -10.41 0.37 -16.11
N PRO A 47 -11.54 0.44 -16.85
CA PRO A 47 -12.85 0.76 -16.26
C PRO A 47 -13.29 -0.19 -15.14
N TRP A 48 -12.73 -1.41 -15.11
CA TRP A 48 -13.02 -2.44 -14.11
C TRP A 48 -11.93 -2.60 -13.05
N SER A 49 -10.87 -1.78 -13.08
CA SER A 49 -9.84 -1.78 -12.04
C SER A 49 -10.47 -1.49 -10.68
N LEU A 50 -10.05 -2.24 -9.65
CA LEU A 50 -10.74 -2.22 -8.35
C LEU A 50 -10.59 -0.88 -7.62
N ASN A 51 -9.54 -0.12 -7.90
CA ASN A 51 -9.34 1.24 -7.39
C ASN A 51 -10.42 2.24 -7.83
N ASN A 52 -11.13 1.98 -8.93
CA ASN A 52 -12.26 2.81 -9.35
C ASN A 52 -13.49 2.63 -8.44
N PHE A 53 -13.62 1.47 -7.78
CA PHE A 53 -14.74 1.16 -6.90
C PHE A 53 -14.36 1.26 -5.41
N LEU A 54 -13.10 0.98 -5.08
CA LEU A 54 -12.58 0.91 -3.73
C LEU A 54 -11.45 1.95 -3.58
N PRO A 55 -11.69 3.08 -2.88
CA PRO A 55 -10.72 4.18 -2.83
C PRO A 55 -9.41 3.83 -2.11
N PHE A 56 -9.40 2.75 -1.32
CA PHE A 56 -8.23 2.24 -0.63
C PHE A 56 -7.46 1.18 -1.43
N TRP A 57 -7.95 0.77 -2.60
CA TRP A 57 -7.26 -0.19 -3.46
C TRP A 57 -6.20 0.52 -4.32
N SER A 58 -5.05 -0.12 -4.49
CA SER A 58 -3.95 0.38 -5.32
C SER A 58 -4.18 0.03 -6.79
N GLY A 59 -4.18 1.03 -7.66
CA GLY A 59 -4.20 0.87 -9.13
C GLY A 59 -2.81 0.98 -9.76
N ALA A 60 -2.78 1.18 -11.08
CA ALA A 60 -1.56 1.43 -11.84
C ALA A 60 -0.93 2.77 -11.43
N GLU A 61 -1.71 3.83 -11.25
CA GLU A 61 -1.22 5.16 -10.86
C GLU A 61 -0.39 5.13 -9.56
N HIS A 62 -0.91 4.47 -8.51
CA HIS A 62 -0.23 4.37 -7.21
C HIS A 62 1.13 3.67 -7.35
N HIS A 63 1.20 2.66 -8.20
CA HIS A 63 2.42 1.90 -8.44
C HIS A 63 3.38 2.61 -9.41
N ASP A 64 2.88 3.35 -10.39
CA ASP A 64 3.67 4.17 -11.28
C ASP A 64 4.35 5.31 -10.52
N LEU A 65 3.67 5.92 -9.54
CA LEU A 65 4.30 6.88 -8.62
C LEU A 65 5.44 6.25 -7.80
N HIS A 66 5.29 4.98 -7.39
CA HIS A 66 6.36 4.24 -6.74
C HIS A 66 7.58 4.10 -7.67
N HIS A 67 7.39 3.68 -8.92
CA HIS A 67 8.48 3.58 -9.90
C HIS A 67 9.03 4.93 -10.35
N HIS A 68 8.24 5.99 -10.31
CA HIS A 68 8.68 7.32 -10.70
C HIS A 68 9.62 7.94 -9.66
N TYR A 69 9.26 7.86 -8.37
CA TYR A 69 10.02 8.49 -7.29
C TYR A 69 10.95 7.53 -6.55
N PHE A 70 10.74 6.21 -6.66
CA PHE A 70 11.45 5.14 -5.92
C PHE A 70 11.42 5.28 -4.40
N ILE A 71 10.60 6.20 -3.87
CA ILE A 71 10.47 6.52 -2.45
C ILE A 71 8.98 6.68 -2.15
N GLY A 72 8.47 5.80 -1.30
CA GLY A 72 7.06 5.72 -0.93
C GLY A 72 6.23 4.79 -1.82
N ASN A 73 4.92 4.74 -1.56
CA ASN A 73 3.94 3.85 -2.20
C ASN A 73 4.41 2.38 -2.21
N TYR A 74 4.83 1.87 -1.05
CA TYR A 74 5.39 0.53 -0.92
C TYR A 74 4.32 -0.57 -0.95
N ALA A 75 3.07 -0.23 -0.65
CA ALA A 75 1.97 -1.18 -0.65
C ALA A 75 1.45 -1.43 -2.07
N SER A 76 1.47 -2.68 -2.50
CA SER A 76 1.05 -3.09 -3.85
C SER A 76 -0.45 -3.37 -4.00
N SER A 77 -1.21 -3.32 -2.90
CA SER A 77 -2.62 -3.75 -2.87
C SER A 77 -3.51 -2.72 -2.21
N PHE A 78 -3.15 -2.31 -0.99
CA PHE A 78 -3.99 -1.44 -0.18
C PHE A 78 -3.22 -0.18 0.19
N ARG A 79 -3.72 0.98 -0.27
CA ARG A 79 -3.11 2.30 -0.06
C ARG A 79 -3.05 2.70 1.40
N TRP A 80 -3.95 2.16 2.23
CA TRP A 80 -3.99 2.47 3.66
C TRP A 80 -2.67 2.15 4.37
N TRP A 81 -1.87 1.20 3.87
CA TRP A 81 -0.62 0.85 4.52
C TRP A 81 0.37 1.99 4.38
N ASP A 82 0.42 2.61 3.20
CA ASP A 82 1.22 3.80 2.97
C ASP A 82 0.68 5.01 3.73
N TYR A 83 -0.65 5.13 3.86
CA TYR A 83 -1.26 6.18 4.67
C TYR A 83 -0.90 6.07 6.16
N PHE A 84 -1.08 4.89 6.78
CA PHE A 84 -0.83 4.68 8.21
C PHE A 84 0.65 4.74 8.57
N LEU A 85 1.53 4.33 7.64
CA LEU A 85 2.98 4.36 7.83
C LEU A 85 3.61 5.68 7.36
N ASP A 86 2.81 6.60 6.83
CA ASP A 86 3.24 7.90 6.30
C ASP A 86 4.28 7.75 5.16
N THR A 87 4.09 6.75 4.30
CA THR A 87 4.97 6.41 3.18
C THR A 87 4.35 6.67 1.81
N GLU A 88 3.34 7.53 1.70
CA GLU A 88 2.83 7.97 0.39
C GLU A 88 3.92 8.69 -0.43
N ALA A 89 3.98 8.39 -1.73
CA ALA A 89 4.97 8.90 -2.68
C ALA A 89 4.56 10.24 -3.30
N GLY A 90 5.54 10.95 -3.85
CA GLY A 90 5.33 12.18 -4.62
C GLY A 90 5.43 13.48 -3.81
N PRO A 91 5.49 14.63 -4.51
CA PRO A 91 5.71 15.93 -3.92
C PRO A 91 4.57 16.38 -3.01
N GLU A 92 3.32 16.09 -3.37
CA GLU A 92 2.14 16.43 -2.58
C GLU A 92 2.15 15.72 -1.22
N ALA A 93 2.38 14.41 -1.22
CA ALA A 93 2.50 13.62 0.00
C ALA A 93 3.66 14.12 0.89
N LYS A 94 4.80 14.49 0.28
CA LYS A 94 5.94 15.08 0.99
C LYS A 94 5.57 16.41 1.65
N ILE A 95 4.94 17.34 0.93
CA ILE A 95 4.53 18.65 1.47
C ILE A 95 3.57 18.45 2.65
N GLN A 96 2.55 17.59 2.49
CA GLN A 96 1.61 17.31 3.56
C GLN A 96 2.30 16.72 4.81
N ARG A 97 3.32 15.85 4.61
CA ARG A 97 4.12 15.30 5.70
C ARG A 97 4.92 16.37 6.43
N GLU A 98 5.55 17.28 5.69
CA GLU A 98 6.30 18.42 6.24
C GLU A 98 5.38 19.36 7.03
N GLU A 99 4.19 19.67 6.51
CA GLU A 99 3.18 20.48 7.21
C GLU A 99 2.70 19.82 8.51
N ARG A 100 2.37 18.52 8.47
CA ARG A 100 2.00 17.75 9.69
C ARG A 100 3.11 17.79 10.73
N MET A 101 4.36 17.63 10.32
CA MET A 101 5.51 17.70 11.23
C MET A 101 5.68 19.10 11.83
N ARG A 102 5.52 20.16 11.02
CA ARG A 102 5.58 21.55 11.50
C ARG A 102 4.50 21.84 12.53
N LEU A 103 3.24 21.52 12.23
CA LEU A 103 2.11 21.71 13.16
C LEU A 103 2.32 20.95 14.47
N LYS A 104 2.80 19.70 14.39
CA LYS A 104 3.12 18.89 15.58
C LYS A 104 4.21 19.54 16.44
N ASN A 105 5.21 20.17 15.83
CA ASN A 105 6.27 20.87 16.54
C ASN A 105 5.78 22.18 17.19
N GLU A 106 4.97 22.96 16.47
CA GLU A 106 4.35 24.17 17.00
C GLU A 106 3.46 23.85 18.22
N LEU A 107 2.60 22.83 18.11
CA LEU A 107 1.76 22.36 19.22
C LEU A 107 2.59 21.93 20.45
N LYS A 108 3.70 21.21 20.23
CA LYS A 108 4.62 20.82 21.31
C LYS A 108 5.27 22.03 21.98
N GLN A 109 5.67 23.04 21.20
CA GLN A 109 6.26 24.28 21.74
C GLN A 109 5.24 25.07 22.54
N THR A 110 4.03 25.28 22.01
CA THR A 110 2.94 25.97 22.74
C THR A 110 2.59 25.24 24.04
N ALA A 111 2.48 23.91 24.01
CA ALA A 111 2.22 23.11 25.20
C ALA A 111 3.36 23.21 26.24
N LYS A 112 4.62 23.31 25.79
CA LYS A 112 5.78 23.51 26.68
C LYS A 112 5.76 24.90 27.32
N THR A 113 5.51 25.96 26.56
CA THR A 113 5.41 27.33 27.08
C THR A 113 4.30 27.48 28.12
N LYS A 114 3.12 26.89 27.87
CA LYS A 114 2.00 26.88 28.83
C LYS A 114 2.27 26.12 30.14
N LYS A 115 3.26 25.21 30.17
CA LYS A 115 3.64 24.48 31.40
C LYS A 115 4.64 25.23 32.27
N ILE A 116 5.31 26.25 31.72
CA ILE A 116 6.37 27.01 32.41
C ILE A 116 5.82 28.30 33.03
N ASN A 117 4.69 28.80 32.51
CA ASN A 117 3.89 29.88 33.09
C ASN A 117 2.81 29.32 34.01
#